data_AF-Q6QHD4-F1
#
_entry.id   AF-Q6QHD4-F1
#
_cell.length_a   1.000
_cell.length_b   1.000
_cell.length_c   1.000
_cell.angle_alpha   90.00
_cell.angle_beta   90.00
_cell.angle_gamma   90.00
#
_symmetry.space_group_name_H-M   'P 1'
#
loop_
_entity.id
_entity.type
_entity.pdbx_description
1 polymer ?
#
loop_
_entity_poly.entity_id
_entity_poly.type
_entity_poly.pdbx_seq_one_letter_code
_entity_poly.pdbx_strand_id
1 'polypeptide(L)' 'TIILNELNWTEALENVFIENRRQDPTLLWQVFGSATGVTRYYPATPWRAPKKIDLYDVRRRP' A
#
# COMPACT_ATOMS: atom_id res chain seq x y z
N THR A 1 16.16 -9.68 -5.34
CA THR A 1 15.73 -8.96 -6.57
C THR A 1 14.22 -8.84 -6.73
N ILE A 2 13.40 -9.78 -6.23
CA ILE A 2 11.94 -9.79 -6.40
C ILE A 2 11.24 -8.53 -5.85
N ILE A 3 11.61 -8.08 -4.66
CA ILE A 3 10.99 -6.90 -3.99
C ILE A 3 11.29 -5.58 -4.72
N LEU A 4 12.48 -5.43 -5.31
CA LEU A 4 12.85 -4.21 -6.03
C LEU A 4 12.02 -4.04 -7.30
N ASN A 5 11.82 -5.14 -8.03
CA ASN A 5 10.98 -5.13 -9.23
C ASN A 5 9.53 -4.80 -8.87
N GLU A 6 9.03 -5.37 -7.78
CA GLU A 6 7.72 -5.07 -7.20
C GLU A 6 7.53 -3.59 -6.91
N LEU A 7 8.48 -2.97 -6.21
CA LEU A 7 8.43 -1.54 -5.94
C LEU A 7 8.41 -0.71 -7.23
N ASN A 8 9.19 -1.10 -8.23
CA ASN A 8 9.31 -0.36 -9.49
C ASN A 8 8.01 -0.40 -10.32
N TRP A 9 7.38 -1.56 -10.50
CA TRP A 9 6.16 -1.63 -11.31
C TRP A 9 4.94 -1.10 -10.56
N THR A 10 4.87 -1.27 -9.24
CA THR A 10 3.75 -0.79 -8.42
C THR A 10 3.77 0.73 -8.22
N GLU A 11 4.84 1.44 -8.62
CA GLU A 11 4.89 2.90 -8.60
C GLU A 11 3.79 3.53 -9.47
N ALA A 12 3.45 2.90 -10.60
CA ALA A 12 2.39 3.38 -11.50
C ALA A 12 1.01 3.45 -10.83
N LEU A 13 0.77 2.69 -9.75
CA LEU A 13 -0.48 2.70 -9.00
C LEU A 13 -0.71 4.03 -8.24
N GLU A 14 0.35 4.79 -7.95
CA GLU A 14 0.25 6.05 -7.22
C GLU A 14 -0.64 7.06 -7.99
N ASN A 15 -0.41 7.21 -9.29
CA ASN A 15 -1.18 8.11 -10.14
C ASN A 15 -2.67 7.72 -10.18
N VAL A 16 -2.96 6.41 -10.19
CA VAL A 16 -4.33 5.89 -10.16
C VAL A 16 -4.99 6.22 -8.82
N PHE A 17 -4.28 6.04 -7.71
CA PHE A 17 -4.83 6.35 -6.38
C PHE A 17 -5.11 7.84 -6.19
N ILE A 18 -4.21 8.71 -6.69
CA ILE A 18 -4.40 10.16 -6.70
C ILE A 18 -5.64 10.53 -7.51
N GLU A 19 -5.78 9.99 -8.72
CA GLU A 19 -6.91 10.31 -9.59
C GLU A 19 -8.24 9.82 -9.01
N ASN A 20 -8.27 8.61 -8.43
CA ASN A 20 -9.47 8.10 -7.74
C ASN A 20 -9.91 9.06 -6.63
N ARG A 21 -8.98 9.54 -5.79
CA ARG A 21 -9.29 10.48 -4.70
C ARG A 21 -9.70 11.86 -5.21
N ARG A 22 -9.15 12.28 -6.35
CA ARG A 22 -9.55 13.53 -7.01
C ARG A 22 -10.98 13.44 -7.53
N GLN A 23 -11.38 12.27 -8.07
CA GLN A 23 -12.74 12.02 -8.55
C GLN A 23 -13.73 11.88 -7.40
N ASP A 24 -13.36 11.19 -6.33
CA ASP A 24 -14.16 11.04 -5.12
C ASP A 24 -13.33 11.39 -3.86
N PRO A 25 -13.48 12.63 -3.35
CA PRO A 25 -12.80 13.06 -2.12
C PRO A 25 -13.24 12.32 -0.85
N THR A 26 -14.35 11.57 -0.90
CA THR A 26 -14.87 10.79 0.24
C THR A 26 -14.22 9.42 0.36
N LEU A 27 -13.43 9.00 -0.65
CA LEU A 27 -12.64 7.77 -0.59
C LEU A 27 -11.70 7.77 0.61
N LEU A 28 -11.78 6.67 1.37
CA LEU A 28 -10.92 6.39 2.51
C LEU A 28 -9.55 5.88 2.02
N TRP A 29 -9.13 4.72 2.50
CA TRP A 29 -7.84 4.13 2.16
C TRP A 29 -7.93 3.33 0.86
N GLN A 30 -6.97 3.58 -0.02
CA GLN A 30 -6.72 2.74 -1.18
C GLN A 30 -5.49 1.88 -0.89
N VAL A 31 -5.60 0.58 -1.18
CA VAL A 31 -4.60 -0.40 -0.75
C VAL A 31 -4.30 -1.37 -1.88
N PHE A 32 -3.02 -1.66 -2.10
CA PHE A 32 -2.56 -2.76 -2.94
C PHE A 32 -1.67 -3.68 -2.12
N GLY A 33 -2.02 -4.96 -2.06
CA GLY A 33 -1.23 -6.01 -1.43
C GLY A 33 -0.68 -6.97 -2.48
N SER A 34 0.64 -7.01 -2.60
CA SER A 34 1.32 -7.94 -3.50
C SER A 34 1.35 -9.36 -2.92
N ALA A 35 1.29 -10.36 -3.81
CA ALA A 35 1.57 -11.76 -3.48
C ALA A 35 2.98 -11.97 -2.88
N THR A 36 3.91 -11.04 -3.13
CA THR A 36 5.26 -11.05 -2.56
C THR A 36 5.34 -10.49 -1.13
N GLY A 37 4.25 -9.93 -0.61
CA GLY A 37 4.16 -9.36 0.73
C GLY A 37 4.38 -7.83 0.79
N VAL A 38 4.68 -7.18 -0.33
CA VAL A 38 4.76 -5.72 -0.42
C VAL A 38 3.36 -5.11 -0.36
N THR A 39 3.20 -4.00 0.36
CA THR A 39 1.92 -3.28 0.45
C THR A 39 2.11 -1.81 0.13
N ARG A 40 1.18 -1.22 -0.61
CA ARG A 40 1.06 0.22 -0.83
C ARG A 40 -0.26 0.74 -0.29
N TYR A 41 -0.21 1.91 0.33
CA TYR A 41 -1.37 2.61 0.87
C TYR A 41 -1.41 4.04 0.35
N TYR A 42 -2.61 4.52 0.04
CA TYR A 42 -2.87 5.91 -0.26
C TYR A 42 -4.07 6.42 0.55
N PRO A 43 -3.99 7.61 1.18
CA PRO A 43 -2.81 8.50 1.23
C PRO A 43 -1.67 7.91 2.06
N ALA A 44 -0.43 8.34 1.80
CA ALA A 44 0.72 7.88 2.57
C ALA A 44 0.63 8.35 4.03
N THR A 45 0.84 7.43 4.97
CA THR A 45 0.94 7.75 6.39
C THR A 45 2.06 6.99 7.08
N PRO A 46 2.67 7.57 8.13
CA PRO A 46 3.62 6.86 8.96
C PRO A 46 3.01 5.57 9.49
N TRP A 47 3.71 4.46 9.31
CA TRP A 47 3.29 3.19 9.85
C TRP A 47 3.28 3.26 11.38
N ARG A 48 2.14 2.93 12.00
CA ARG A 48 2.02 2.88 13.46
C ARG A 48 2.72 1.63 13.98
N ALA A 49 4.03 1.70 14.12
CA ALA A 49 4.80 0.65 14.77
C ALA A 49 4.43 0.62 16.27
N PRO A 50 3.89 -0.50 16.81
CA PRO A 50 3.62 -0.63 18.23
C PRO A 50 4.94 -0.68 19.02
N LYS A 51 4.87 -0.55 20.36
CA LYS A 51 6.06 -0.75 21.25
C LYS A 51 6.67 -2.16 21.17
N LYS A 52 6.02 -3.10 20.47
CA LYS A 52 6.45 -4.49 20.27
C LYS A 52 6.68 -4.74 18.78
N ILE A 53 7.38 -5.83 18.45
CA ILE A 53 7.64 -6.25 17.06
C ILE A 53 6.31 -6.38 16.31
N ASP A 54 6.25 -5.76 15.14
CA ASP A 54 5.12 -5.88 14.23
C ASP A 54 5.28 -7.12 13.34
N LEU A 55 4.21 -7.91 13.25
CA LEU A 55 4.12 -9.14 12.45
C LEU A 55 3.13 -9.00 11.29
N TYR A 56 2.85 -7.76 10.87
CA TYR A 56 1.96 -7.48 9.76
C TYR A 56 2.42 -8.17 8.47
N ASP A 57 1.51 -8.94 7.86
CA ASP A 57 1.68 -9.56 6.55
C ASP A 57 0.38 -9.40 5.75
N VAL A 58 0.45 -8.69 4.63
CA VAL A 58 -0.72 -8.39 3.79
C VAL A 58 -1.37 -9.64 3.21
N ARG A 59 -0.60 -10.71 3.02
CA ARG A 59 -1.09 -11.98 2.45
C ARG A 59 -1.94 -12.78 3.43
N ARG A 60 -1.91 -12.40 4.71
CA ARG A 60 -2.67 -13.04 5.80
C ARG A 60 -3.89 -12.23 6.21
N ARG A 61 -4.23 -11.17 5.46
CA ARG A 61 -5.43 -10.36 5.70
C ARG A 61 -6.65 -11.08 5.09
N PRO A 62 -7.77 -11.19 5.83
CA PRO A 62 -9.01 -11.77 5.32
C PRO A 62 -9.68 -10.87 4.28
#